data_AF-A0A812P6T1-F1
#
_entry.id   AF-A0A812P6T1-F1
#
_cell.length_a   1.000
_cell.length_b   1.000
_cell.length_c   1.000
_cell.angle_alpha   90.00
_cell.angle_beta   90.00
_cell.angle_gamma   90.00
#
_symmetry.space_group_name_H-M   'P 1'
#
loop_
_entity.id
_entity.type
_entity.pdbx_description
1 polymer ?
#
loop_
_entity_poly.entity_id
_entity_poly.type
_entity_poly.pdbx_seq_one_letter_code
_entity_poly.pdbx_strand_id
1 'polypeptide(L)'
;MAGPLRLLVVTLLCQVCSAPAPSSGAEGQKGSLRGSVGMEQVLVFDAGSSGTRIHIFNMYVPTADAHVPRVDLAVRDAQTWKVKPGLSEFAKKEDLDGCRLNIEDLVKFANQFVAEERRSKTPVLLKATAGLRAVPEAKADAVLRTVRSTLKDSGYQFQDAPPGKSTC
;
A
#
# COMPACT_ATOMS: atom_id res chain seq x y z
N MET A 1 55.01 -7.56 2.19
CA MET A 1 53.92 -7.54 3.18
C MET A 1 52.65 -7.99 2.48
N ALA A 2 52.26 -9.26 2.67
CA ALA A 2 51.09 -9.86 2.04
C ALA A 2 50.33 -10.60 3.14
N GLY A 3 49.11 -10.17 3.43
CA GLY A 3 48.21 -10.85 4.36
C GLY A 3 47.10 -11.53 3.58
N PRO A 4 46.74 -12.79 3.89
CA PRO A 4 45.49 -13.35 3.46
C PRO A 4 44.46 -13.32 4.60
N LEU A 5 43.33 -12.68 4.30
CA LEU A 5 42.09 -12.73 5.07
C LEU A 5 41.26 -13.90 4.55
N ARG A 6 41.10 -15.00 5.30
CA ARG A 6 40.05 -16.00 5.02
C ARG A 6 39.54 -16.69 6.28
N LEU A 7 38.21 -16.70 6.36
CA LEU A 7 37.34 -17.76 6.89
C LEU A 7 37.14 -17.82 8.41
N LEU A 8 36.26 -16.95 8.92
CA LEU A 8 35.57 -17.18 10.19
C LEU A 8 34.43 -18.19 9.95
N VAL A 9 34.69 -19.46 10.23
CA VAL A 9 33.67 -20.49 10.39
C VAL A 9 33.03 -20.26 11.76
N VAL A 10 31.79 -19.76 11.80
CA VAL A 10 31.00 -19.71 13.03
C VAL A 10 30.06 -20.91 13.02
N THR A 11 30.45 -21.92 13.76
CA THR A 11 29.68 -23.14 14.03
C THR A 11 28.43 -22.77 14.83
N LEU A 12 27.25 -22.89 14.20
CA LEU A 12 25.96 -22.73 14.86
C LEU A 12 25.67 -23.98 15.71
N LEU A 13 25.97 -23.92 17.01
CA LEU A 13 25.51 -24.93 17.95
C LEU A 13 24.00 -24.81 18.14
N CYS A 14 23.32 -25.85 17.69
CA CYS A 14 21.96 -26.20 18.03
C CYS A 14 21.88 -26.40 19.56
N GLN A 15 21.18 -25.51 20.28
CA GLN A 15 20.69 -25.81 21.61
C GLN A 15 19.17 -25.69 21.63
N VAL A 16 18.57 -26.87 21.74
CA VAL A 16 17.17 -27.12 22.04
C VAL A 16 16.94 -26.73 23.50
N CYS A 17 16.11 -25.71 23.75
CA CYS A 17 15.55 -25.48 25.08
C CYS A 17 14.09 -25.97 25.08
N SER A 18 13.83 -26.96 25.92
CA SER A 18 12.52 -27.58 26.13
C SER A 18 11.95 -27.15 27.49
N ALA A 19 10.62 -26.95 27.49
CA ALA A 19 9.64 -26.95 28.59
C ALA A 19 9.52 -25.70 29.50
N PRO A 20 8.39 -25.48 30.23
CA PRO A 20 7.10 -26.20 30.25
C PRO A 20 5.85 -25.29 30.01
N ALA A 21 4.68 -25.92 29.85
CA ALA A 21 3.37 -25.27 29.75
C ALA A 21 2.80 -24.82 31.13
N PRO A 22 2.08 -23.70 31.22
CA PRO A 22 1.20 -23.41 32.34
C PRO A 22 -0.27 -23.72 32.03
N SER A 23 -0.91 -24.40 32.97
CA SER A 23 -2.32 -24.73 33.05
C SER A 23 -3.14 -23.61 33.70
N SER A 24 -4.44 -23.61 33.38
CA SER A 24 -5.58 -23.09 34.16
C SER A 24 -6.07 -21.66 33.87
N GLY A 25 -7.24 -21.63 33.20
CA GLY A 25 -8.41 -20.94 33.74
C GLY A 25 -8.58 -19.46 33.39
N ALA A 26 -9.29 -19.18 32.29
CA ALA A 26 -10.18 -18.04 32.21
C ALA A 26 -11.25 -18.32 31.14
N GLU A 27 -12.50 -18.48 31.58
CA GLU A 27 -13.68 -18.50 30.72
C GLU A 27 -13.70 -17.25 29.84
N GLY A 28 -13.51 -17.44 28.54
CA GLY A 28 -13.71 -16.39 27.55
C GLY A 28 -15.19 -16.09 27.41
N GLN A 29 -15.68 -15.09 28.15
CA GLN A 29 -16.94 -14.43 27.83
C GLN A 29 -16.92 -14.04 26.35
N LYS A 30 -17.83 -14.65 25.59
CA LYS A 30 -18.15 -14.30 24.20
C LYS A 30 -18.84 -12.93 24.23
N GLY A 31 -18.05 -11.89 24.47
CA GLY A 31 -18.46 -10.51 24.42
C GLY A 31 -18.81 -10.13 22.99
N SER A 32 -20.09 -10.22 22.66
CA SER A 32 -20.69 -9.51 21.53
C SER A 32 -20.32 -8.03 21.67
N LEU A 33 -19.30 -7.56 20.96
CA LEU A 33 -18.96 -6.13 20.89
C LEU A 33 -20.08 -5.41 20.14
N ARG A 34 -21.11 -5.03 20.91
CA ARG A 34 -22.08 -3.99 20.58
C ARG A 34 -21.34 -2.66 20.57
N GLY A 35 -20.82 -2.34 19.40
CA GLY A 35 -20.28 -1.05 19.00
C GLY A 35 -19.90 -1.23 17.55
N SER A 36 -20.79 -0.89 16.63
CA SER A 36 -20.54 -1.02 15.19
C SER A 36 -19.47 -0.02 14.78
N VAL A 37 -18.21 -0.35 15.02
CA VAL A 37 -17.07 0.43 14.53
C VAL A 37 -17.11 0.35 13.01
N GLY A 38 -17.32 1.49 12.35
CA GLY A 38 -17.30 1.56 10.90
C GLY A 38 -15.90 1.21 10.41
N MET A 39 -15.79 0.23 9.52
CA MET A 39 -14.53 -0.10 8.85
C MET A 39 -14.53 0.56 7.47
N GLU A 40 -13.63 1.50 7.28
CA GLU A 40 -13.35 2.14 6.00
C GLU A 40 -12.03 1.64 5.44
N GLN A 41 -11.84 1.76 4.12
CA GLN A 41 -10.61 1.36 3.45
C GLN A 41 -10.09 2.52 2.61
N VAL A 42 -8.77 2.65 2.52
CA VAL A 42 -8.10 3.67 1.71
C VAL A 42 -6.93 3.07 0.96
N LEU A 43 -6.83 3.41 -0.32
CA LEU A 43 -5.76 2.93 -1.20
C LEU A 43 -4.72 4.04 -1.35
N VAL A 44 -3.46 3.71 -1.08
CA VAL A 44 -2.34 4.62 -1.27
C VAL A 44 -1.37 4.02 -2.27
N PHE A 45 -1.24 4.68 -3.41
CA PHE A 45 -0.27 4.34 -4.45
C PHE A 45 1.02 5.15 -4.21
N ASP A 46 2.10 4.47 -3.86
CA ASP A 46 3.44 5.04 -3.71
C ASP A 46 4.23 4.80 -5.00
N ALA A 47 4.32 5.83 -5.85
CA ALA A 47 5.04 5.78 -7.10
C ALA A 47 6.52 6.12 -6.89
N GLY A 48 7.30 5.08 -6.60
CA GLY A 48 8.76 5.11 -6.47
C GLY A 48 9.50 5.00 -7.81
N SER A 49 10.76 5.42 -7.83
CA SER A 49 11.65 5.23 -8.99
C SER A 49 11.95 3.74 -9.28
N SER A 50 12.03 2.91 -8.24
CA SER A 50 12.33 1.48 -8.34
C SER A 50 11.09 0.59 -8.51
N GLY A 51 9.91 1.18 -8.63
CA GLY A 51 8.63 0.48 -8.72
C GLY A 51 7.51 1.22 -8.00
N THR A 52 6.29 0.90 -8.37
CA THR A 52 5.07 1.46 -7.78
C THR A 52 4.51 0.47 -6.78
N ARG A 53 4.14 0.95 -5.59
CA ARG A 53 3.48 0.15 -4.55
C ARG A 53 2.05 0.58 -4.37
N ILE A 54 1.19 -0.36 -4.01
CA ILE A 54 -0.12 -0.07 -3.44
C ILE A 54 -0.13 -0.54 -1.98
N HIS A 55 -0.71 0.29 -1.12
CA HIS A 55 -1.06 -0.05 0.26
C HIS A 55 -2.58 0.09 0.42
N ILE A 56 -3.22 -0.93 0.98
CA ILE A 56 -4.64 -0.87 1.36
C ILE A 56 -4.67 -0.78 2.87
N PHE A 57 -5.19 0.33 3.40
CA PHE A 57 -5.30 0.57 4.83
C PHE A 57 -6.74 0.35 5.26
N ASN A 58 -6.95 -0.54 6.22
CA ASN A 58 -8.23 -0.66 6.91
C ASN A 58 -8.23 0.33 8.09
N MET A 59 -9.25 1.18 8.16
CA MET A 59 -9.42 2.18 9.20
C MET A 59 -10.72 1.93 9.96
N TYR A 60 -10.59 1.86 11.27
CA TYR A 60 -11.70 1.73 12.19
C TYR A 60 -12.08 3.13 12.68
N VAL A 61 -13.25 3.60 12.24
CA VAL A 61 -13.82 4.90 12.60
C VAL A 61 -14.75 4.71 13.80
N PRO A 62 -14.41 5.24 14.99
CA PRO A 62 -15.27 5.16 16.15
C PRO A 62 -16.57 5.96 15.94
N THR A 63 -17.70 5.40 16.38
CA THR A 63 -19.02 6.07 16.26
C THR A 63 -19.29 7.07 17.39
N ALA A 64 -18.46 7.12 18.43
CA ALA A 64 -18.58 8.05 19.57
C ALA A 64 -17.21 8.29 20.24
N ASP A 65 -17.03 9.50 20.77
CA ASP A 65 -15.97 10.04 21.68
C ASP A 65 -14.49 9.88 21.30
N ALA A 66 -14.17 9.15 20.23
CA ALA A 66 -12.82 9.04 19.70
C ALA A 66 -12.71 9.72 18.34
N HIS A 67 -11.99 10.85 18.31
CA HIS A 67 -11.80 11.67 17.10
C HIS A 67 -10.72 11.16 16.15
N VAL A 68 -10.00 10.08 16.50
CA VAL A 68 -8.85 9.58 15.73
C VAL A 68 -9.15 8.17 15.19
N PRO A 69 -9.25 7.99 13.85
CA PRO A 69 -9.35 6.68 13.24
C PRO A 69 -8.15 5.79 13.58
N ARG A 70 -8.37 4.50 13.80
CA ARG A 70 -7.30 3.51 14.02
C ARG A 70 -7.02 2.73 12.75
N VAL A 71 -5.75 2.69 12.35
CA VAL A 71 -5.31 1.88 11.19
C VAL A 71 -4.97 0.47 11.65
N ASP A 72 -5.48 -0.54 10.95
CA ASP A 72 -5.09 -1.93 11.11
C ASP A 72 -3.74 -2.20 10.45
N LEU A 73 -2.69 -2.29 11.26
CA LEU A 73 -1.35 -2.61 10.76
C LEU A 73 -1.08 -4.11 10.68
N ALA A 74 -1.92 -4.97 11.26
CA ALA A 74 -1.69 -6.41 11.30
C ALA A 74 -1.81 -7.05 9.90
N VAL A 75 -2.65 -6.46 9.04
CA VAL A 75 -2.87 -6.94 7.66
C VAL A 75 -1.96 -6.28 6.63
N ARG A 76 -1.10 -5.34 7.03
CA ARG A 76 -0.36 -4.46 6.12
C ARG A 76 0.46 -5.24 5.08
N ASP A 77 1.16 -6.28 5.52
CA ASP A 77 2.08 -7.01 4.64
C ASP A 77 1.32 -7.84 3.59
N ALA A 78 0.13 -8.35 3.94
CA ALA A 78 -0.77 -9.04 3.00
C ALA A 78 -1.50 -8.06 2.06
N GLN A 79 -1.71 -6.82 2.51
CA GLN A 79 -2.43 -5.77 1.80
C GLN A 79 -1.52 -4.74 1.14
N THR A 80 -0.25 -5.12 0.92
CA THR A 80 0.75 -4.32 0.21
C THR A 80 1.30 -5.12 -0.96
N TRP A 81 1.37 -4.49 -2.13
CA TRP A 81 2.02 -5.10 -3.28
C TRP A 81 2.86 -4.09 -4.05
N LYS A 82 3.95 -4.56 -4.66
CA LYS A 82 4.87 -3.74 -5.46
C LYS A 82 5.02 -4.34 -6.84
N VAL A 83 4.85 -3.50 -7.86
CA VAL A 83 5.16 -3.82 -9.25
C VAL A 83 6.40 -3.07 -9.72
N LYS A 84 7.05 -3.60 -10.76
CA LYS A 84 8.18 -2.99 -11.46
C LYS A 84 7.85 -2.92 -12.96
N PRO A 85 8.42 -1.96 -13.72
CA PRO A 85 9.33 -0.89 -13.28
C PRO A 85 8.59 0.26 -12.57
N GLY A 86 9.30 1.31 -12.13
CA GLY A 86 8.70 2.52 -11.57
C GLY A 86 8.23 3.50 -12.64
N LEU A 87 7.38 4.47 -12.27
CA LEU A 87 6.78 5.43 -13.21
C LEU A 87 7.80 6.22 -14.04
N SER A 88 8.96 6.55 -13.45
CA SER A 88 10.03 7.26 -14.17
C SER A 88 10.61 6.47 -15.34
N GLU A 89 10.60 5.14 -15.28
CA GLU A 89 11.09 4.31 -16.38
C GLU A 89 10.12 4.31 -17.57
N PHE A 90 8.82 4.29 -17.30
CA PHE A 90 7.81 4.48 -18.35
C PHE A 90 7.92 5.86 -19.00
N ALA A 91 8.18 6.92 -18.21
CA ALA A 91 8.42 8.25 -18.74
C ALA A 91 9.67 8.30 -19.64
N LYS A 92 10.77 7.65 -19.25
CA LYS A 92 12.00 7.60 -20.07
C LYS A 92 11.79 6.86 -21.39
N LYS A 93 11.02 5.76 -21.36
CA LYS A 93 10.72 4.91 -22.52
C LYS A 93 9.54 5.41 -23.37
N GLU A 94 8.81 6.41 -22.88
CA GLU A 94 7.56 6.90 -23.49
C GLU A 94 6.48 5.79 -23.62
N ASP A 95 6.50 4.82 -22.71
CA ASP A 95 5.63 3.65 -22.70
C ASP A 95 4.39 3.89 -21.81
N LEU A 96 3.40 4.58 -22.36
CA LEU A 96 2.16 4.91 -21.65
C LEU A 96 1.23 3.70 -21.48
N ASP A 97 1.22 2.77 -22.43
CA ASP A 97 0.42 1.54 -22.35
C ASP A 97 0.95 0.62 -21.26
N GLY A 98 2.27 0.44 -21.17
CA GLY A 98 2.91 -0.27 -20.08
C GLY A 98 2.63 0.39 -18.73
N CYS A 99 2.63 1.72 -18.67
CA CYS A 99 2.23 2.46 -17.46
C CYS A 99 0.78 2.16 -17.06
N ARG A 100 -0.16 2.18 -18.00
CA ARG A 100 -1.57 1.84 -17.76
C ARG A 100 -1.71 0.43 -17.18
N LEU A 101 -1.14 -0.57 -17.87
CA LEU A 101 -1.19 -1.97 -17.44
C LEU A 101 -0.59 -2.16 -16.04
N ASN A 102 0.50 -1.47 -15.74
CA ASN A 102 1.16 -1.52 -14.43
C ASN A 102 0.24 -1.03 -13.29
N ILE A 103 -0.55 0.02 -13.54
CA ILE A 103 -1.51 0.54 -12.56
C ILE A 103 -2.76 -0.35 -12.49
N GLU A 104 -3.23 -0.88 -13.61
CA GLU A 104 -4.36 -1.82 -13.64
C GLU A 104 -4.06 -3.09 -12.83
N ASP A 105 -2.84 -3.59 -12.86
CA ASP A 105 -2.46 -4.75 -12.05
C ASP A 105 -2.55 -4.43 -10.54
N LEU A 106 -2.10 -3.25 -10.11
CA LEU A 106 -2.26 -2.80 -8.73
C LEU A 106 -3.74 -2.64 -8.34
N VAL A 107 -4.59 -2.16 -9.25
CA VAL A 107 -6.05 -2.08 -9.04
C VAL A 107 -6.65 -3.48 -8.92
N LYS A 108 -6.26 -4.44 -9.77
CA LYS A 108 -6.71 -5.85 -9.66
C LYS A 108 -6.31 -6.47 -8.33
N PHE A 109 -5.13 -6.15 -7.81
CA PHE A 109 -4.74 -6.56 -6.46
C PHE A 109 -5.68 -5.96 -5.41
N ALA A 110 -5.99 -4.65 -5.49
CA ALA A 110 -6.91 -4.01 -4.57
C ALA A 110 -8.32 -4.59 -4.57
N ASN A 111 -8.80 -5.00 -5.75
CA ASN A 111 -10.12 -5.61 -5.94
C ASN A 111 -10.32 -6.91 -5.13
N GLN A 112 -9.24 -7.58 -4.73
CA GLN A 112 -9.29 -8.78 -3.89
C GLN A 112 -9.64 -8.47 -2.43
N PHE A 113 -9.46 -7.22 -1.99
CA PHE A 113 -9.66 -6.80 -0.60
C PHE A 113 -10.81 -5.79 -0.42
N VAL A 114 -11.24 -5.15 -1.51
CA VAL A 114 -12.33 -4.17 -1.51
C VAL A 114 -13.49 -4.68 -2.34
N ALA A 115 -14.60 -4.95 -1.67
CA ALA A 115 -15.86 -5.32 -2.28
C ALA A 115 -16.37 -4.24 -3.24
N GLU A 116 -16.98 -4.65 -4.34
CA GLU A 116 -17.35 -3.79 -5.47
C GLU A 116 -18.24 -2.62 -5.05
N GLU A 117 -19.21 -2.89 -4.18
CA GLU A 117 -20.16 -1.91 -3.63
C GLU A 117 -19.50 -0.81 -2.79
N ARG A 118 -18.26 -1.05 -2.28
CA ARG A 118 -17.50 -0.06 -1.49
C ARG A 118 -16.52 0.75 -2.31
N ARG A 119 -16.15 0.30 -3.52
CA ARG A 119 -15.07 0.92 -4.32
C ARG A 119 -15.34 2.41 -4.60
N SER A 120 -16.57 2.75 -4.98
CA SER A 120 -16.97 4.13 -5.27
C SER A 120 -16.89 5.10 -4.08
N LYS A 121 -16.75 4.58 -2.85
CA LYS A 121 -16.56 5.35 -1.61
C LYS A 121 -15.16 5.21 -1.02
N THR A 122 -14.34 4.34 -1.59
CA THR A 122 -12.99 4.03 -1.09
C THR A 122 -12.00 4.96 -1.79
N PRO A 123 -11.41 5.93 -1.09
CA PRO A 123 -10.55 6.92 -1.71
C PRO A 123 -9.22 6.31 -2.14
N VAL A 124 -8.74 6.78 -3.28
CA VAL A 124 -7.42 6.46 -3.84
C VAL A 124 -6.54 7.71 -3.77
N LEU A 125 -5.38 7.57 -3.15
CA LEU A 125 -4.36 8.60 -3.07
C LEU A 125 -3.14 8.18 -3.88
N LEU A 126 -2.78 9.00 -4.87
CA LEU A 126 -1.51 8.86 -5.58
C LEU A 126 -0.45 9.74 -4.94
N LYS A 127 0.62 9.13 -4.45
CA LYS A 127 1.81 9.82 -3.94
C LYS A 127 2.96 9.56 -4.91
N ALA A 128 3.18 10.51 -5.81
CA ALA A 128 4.35 10.49 -6.68
C ALA A 128 5.59 10.98 -5.93
N THR A 129 6.67 10.19 -5.98
CA THR A 129 7.93 10.51 -5.28
C THR A 129 8.97 11.14 -6.23
N ALA A 130 10.20 11.30 -5.75
CA ALA A 130 11.32 11.95 -6.42
C ALA A 130 11.64 11.47 -7.85
N GLY A 131 11.26 10.23 -8.21
CA GLY A 131 11.63 9.64 -9.50
C GLY A 131 11.13 10.42 -10.72
N LEU A 132 9.90 10.93 -10.69
CA LEU A 132 9.34 11.72 -11.78
C LEU A 132 9.90 13.15 -11.86
N ARG A 133 10.50 13.67 -10.78
CA ARG A 133 11.21 14.97 -10.80
C ARG A 133 12.52 14.92 -11.59
N ALA A 134 13.03 13.72 -11.87
CA ALA A 134 14.29 13.51 -12.58
C ALA A 134 14.12 13.29 -14.10
N VAL A 135 12.89 13.38 -14.63
CA VAL A 135 12.61 13.30 -16.07
C VAL A 135 12.05 14.63 -16.58
N PRO A 136 12.09 14.91 -17.90
CA PRO A 136 11.48 16.12 -18.46
C PRO A 136 10.00 16.25 -18.07
N GLU A 137 9.59 17.47 -17.71
CA GLU A 137 8.25 17.77 -17.19
C GLU A 137 7.13 17.23 -18.09
N ALA A 138 7.22 17.47 -19.41
CA ALA A 138 6.23 16.98 -20.37
C ALA A 138 6.06 15.44 -20.35
N LYS A 139 7.15 14.70 -20.10
CA LYS A 139 7.12 13.22 -20.00
C LYS A 139 6.52 12.77 -18.66
N ALA A 140 6.87 13.46 -17.57
CA ALA A 140 6.26 13.21 -16.27
C ALA A 140 4.75 13.44 -16.33
N ASP A 141 4.30 14.51 -16.96
CA ASP A 141 2.89 14.86 -17.09
C ASP A 141 2.12 13.87 -17.97
N ALA A 142 2.72 13.35 -19.04
CA ALA A 142 2.11 12.30 -19.85
C ALA A 142 1.84 11.03 -19.04
N VAL A 143 2.82 10.61 -18.23
CA VAL A 143 2.68 9.45 -17.34
C VAL A 143 1.65 9.73 -16.25
N LEU A 144 1.71 10.88 -15.57
CA LEU A 144 0.76 11.22 -14.53
C LEU A 144 -0.68 11.32 -15.05
N ARG A 145 -0.89 11.88 -16.25
CA ARG A 145 -2.21 11.88 -16.91
C ARG A 145 -2.72 10.47 -17.17
N THR A 146 -1.84 9.58 -17.62
CA THR A 146 -2.19 8.17 -17.85
C THR A 146 -2.62 7.50 -16.54
N VAL A 147 -1.81 7.64 -15.47
CA VAL A 147 -2.15 7.08 -14.14
C VAL A 147 -3.48 7.63 -13.63
N ARG A 148 -3.69 8.96 -13.71
CA ARG A 148 -4.94 9.61 -13.26
C ARG A 148 -6.15 9.08 -14.03
N SER A 149 -6.05 8.93 -15.36
CA SER A 149 -7.11 8.33 -16.18
C SER A 149 -7.42 6.91 -15.73
N THR A 150 -6.40 6.06 -15.61
CA THR A 150 -6.56 4.67 -15.18
C THR A 150 -7.22 4.56 -13.80
N LEU A 151 -6.86 5.44 -12.86
CA LEU A 151 -7.47 5.46 -11.53
C LEU A 151 -8.92 5.97 -11.54
N LYS A 152 -9.27 6.93 -12.41
CA LYS A 152 -10.67 7.35 -12.60
C LYS A 152 -11.54 6.22 -13.17
N ASP A 153 -10.98 5.45 -14.09
CA ASP A 153 -11.69 4.34 -14.75
C ASP A 153 -11.79 3.08 -13.85
N SER A 154 -11.10 3.06 -12.71
CA SER A 154 -11.00 1.88 -11.82
C SER A 154 -12.26 1.59 -10.99
N GLY A 155 -13.24 2.52 -10.95
CA GLY A 155 -14.42 2.45 -10.09
C GLY A 155 -14.17 2.85 -8.63
N TYR A 156 -12.93 3.20 -8.27
CA TYR A 156 -12.60 3.76 -6.96
C TYR A 156 -12.82 5.28 -6.90
N GLN A 157 -12.93 5.82 -5.69
CA GLN A 157 -13.04 7.26 -5.49
C GLN A 157 -11.68 7.95 -5.67
N PHE A 158 -11.37 8.37 -6.89
CA PHE A 158 -10.14 9.12 -7.18
C PHE A 158 -10.43 10.62 -7.31
N GLN A 159 -9.73 11.45 -6.53
CA GLN A 159 -9.76 12.91 -6.67
C GLN A 159 -8.39 13.41 -7.10
N ASP A 160 -8.36 14.15 -8.21
CA ASP A 160 -7.15 14.68 -8.83
C ASP A 160 -6.45 15.79 -8.00
N ALA A 161 -7.11 16.27 -6.94
CA ALA A 161 -6.64 17.32 -6.04
C ALA A 161 -7.15 17.06 -4.61
N PRO A 162 -6.45 17.55 -3.57
CA PRO A 162 -6.98 17.54 -2.21
C PRO A 162 -8.28 18.36 -2.14
N PRO A 163 -9.27 17.93 -1.34
CA PRO A 163 -10.50 18.69 -1.14
C PRO A 163 -10.17 20.10 -0.64
N GLY A 164 -10.66 21.13 -1.34
CA GLY A 164 -10.51 22.53 -0.95
C GLY A 164 -9.48 23.37 -1.71
N LYS A 165 -8.86 22.86 -2.79
CA LYS A 165 -8.17 23.73 -3.75
C LYS A 165 -8.96 23.78 -5.05
N SER A 166 -9.74 24.87 -5.22
CA SER A 166 -10.20 25.29 -6.54
C SER A 166 -8.97 25.49 -7.42
N THR A 167 -8.92 24.82 -8.55
CA THR A 167 -7.99 25.14 -9.63
C THR A 167 -8.33 26.54 -10.12
N CYS A 168 -7.48 27.51 -9.77
CA CYS A 168 -7.42 28.81 -10.43
C CYS A 168 -6.41 28.73 -11.57
#